data_AF-M5RIS6-F1
#
_entry.id   AF-M5RIS6-F1
#
_cell.length_a   1.000
_cell.length_b   1.000
_cell.length_c   1.000
_cell.angle_alpha   90.00
_cell.angle_beta   90.00
_cell.angle_gamma   90.00
#
_symmetry.space_group_name_H-M   'P 1'
#
loop_
_entity.id
_entity.type
_entity.pdbx_description
1 polymer ?
#
loop_
_entity_poly.entity_id
_entity_poly.type
_entity_poly.pdbx_seq_one_letter_code
_entity_poly.pdbx_strand_id
1 'polypeptide(L)'
;MRSGVSSLGGQRETIRKEWTSKGAGAMEEIEKIWKNYTSSLLSIATPEQLQAHRAFKPTMPRSARVDTSVIDAMVPYFDIAVGLCLLFGLFTPVAALAAAGFLASVFLSQYPPTAGPGSTYYQLIEAMACLVLAGTGAGRFAGLDYFLHLVVRKFCSPETAEA
;
A
#
# COMPACT_ATOMS: atom_id res chain seq x y z
N MET A 1 31.44 32.27 -15.39
CA MET A 1 30.31 31.57 -14.75
C MET A 1 30.16 30.08 -15.17
N ARG A 2 31.22 29.35 -15.54
CA ARG A 2 31.14 27.92 -15.96
C ARG A 2 31.65 26.90 -14.93
N SER A 3 32.25 27.33 -13.82
CA SER A 3 32.86 26.43 -12.83
C SER A 3 31.84 25.66 -11.97
N GLY A 4 30.71 26.28 -11.63
CA GLY A 4 29.68 25.68 -10.76
C GLY A 4 28.99 24.44 -11.36
N VAL A 5 28.79 24.40 -12.68
CA VAL A 5 28.10 23.28 -13.36
C VAL A 5 28.98 22.02 -13.41
N SER A 6 30.31 22.17 -13.46
CA SER A 6 31.24 21.02 -13.40
C SER A 6 31.30 20.37 -12.02
N SER A 7 31.17 21.16 -10.95
CA SER A 7 31.12 20.67 -9.56
C SER A 7 29.85 19.86 -9.29
N LEU A 8 28.71 20.29 -9.84
CA LEU A 8 27.44 19.55 -9.73
C LEU A 8 27.46 18.22 -10.50
N GLY A 9 28.15 18.17 -11.65
CA GLY A 9 28.37 16.94 -12.40
C GLY A 9 29.20 15.91 -11.61
N GLY A 10 30.28 16.38 -10.96
CA GLY A 10 31.12 15.54 -10.10
C GLY A 10 30.35 15.00 -8.87
N GLN A 11 29.52 15.84 -8.23
CA GLN A 11 28.69 15.39 -7.10
C GLN A 11 27.68 14.31 -7.50
N ARG A 12 27.06 14.43 -8.68
CA ARG A 12 26.08 13.45 -9.16
C ARG A 12 26.70 12.08 -9.44
N GLU A 13 27.94 12.05 -9.94
CA GLU A 13 28.68 10.81 -10.18
C GLU A 13 29.14 10.17 -8.86
N THR A 14 29.59 10.97 -7.90
CA THR A 14 29.92 10.49 -6.54
C THR A 14 28.69 9.92 -5.83
N ILE A 15 27.54 10.59 -5.90
CA ILE A 15 26.28 10.11 -5.31
C ILE A 15 25.86 8.78 -5.96
N ARG A 16 25.92 8.68 -7.29
CA ARG A 16 25.61 7.43 -7.99
C ARG A 16 26.52 6.30 -7.54
N LYS A 17 27.82 6.56 -7.43
CA LYS A 17 28.82 5.58 -7.00
C LYS A 17 28.59 5.13 -5.55
N GLU A 18 28.27 6.06 -4.66
CA GLU A 18 27.88 5.75 -3.28
C GLU A 18 26.61 4.90 -3.21
N TRP A 19 25.59 5.20 -4.00
CA TRP A 19 24.35 4.43 -4.05
C TRP A 19 24.59 3.00 -4.56
N THR A 20 25.40 2.82 -5.60
CA THR A 20 25.79 1.49 -6.07
C THR A 20 26.66 0.75 -5.06
N SER A 21 27.53 1.43 -4.33
CA SER A 21 28.37 0.84 -3.29
C SER A 21 27.54 0.38 -2.09
N LYS A 22 26.64 1.23 -1.60
CA LYS A 22 25.70 0.90 -0.52
C LYS A 22 24.76 -0.23 -0.93
N GLY A 23 24.27 -0.22 -2.17
CA GLY A 23 23.47 -1.30 -2.73
C GLY A 23 24.24 -2.62 -2.82
N ALA A 24 25.50 -2.59 -3.25
CA ALA A 24 26.36 -3.77 -3.32
C ALA A 24 26.65 -4.35 -1.92
N GLY A 25 26.93 -3.50 -0.93
CA GLY A 25 27.11 -3.93 0.46
C GLY A 25 25.86 -4.58 1.05
N ALA A 26 24.69 -3.99 0.81
CA ALA A 26 23.41 -4.57 1.24
C ALA A 26 23.13 -5.93 0.56
N MET A 27 23.44 -6.07 -0.73
CA MET A 27 23.31 -7.34 -1.44
C MET A 27 24.26 -8.41 -0.89
N GLU A 28 25.49 -8.03 -0.51
CA GLU A 28 26.46 -8.95 0.08
C GLU A 28 26.00 -9.46 1.46
N GLU A 29 25.40 -8.59 2.28
CA GLU A 29 24.80 -8.98 3.56
C GLU A 29 23.62 -9.95 3.36
N ILE A 30 22.74 -9.65 2.41
CA ILE A 30 21.62 -10.54 2.04
C ILE A 30 22.14 -11.90 1.58
N GLU A 31 23.19 -11.93 0.75
CA GLU A 31 23.75 -13.18 0.25
C GLU A 31 24.43 -14.01 1.35
N LYS A 32 25.05 -13.36 2.35
CA LYS A 32 25.57 -14.03 3.56
C LYS A 32 24.44 -14.67 4.37
N ILE A 33 23.36 -13.93 4.63
CA ILE A 33 22.19 -14.45 5.34
C ILE A 33 21.60 -15.65 4.59
N TRP A 34 21.46 -15.54 3.26
CA TRP A 34 20.93 -16.59 2.41
C TRP A 34 21.77 -17.86 2.41
N LYS A 35 23.11 -17.73 2.31
CA LYS A 35 24.05 -18.86 2.37
C LYS A 35 24.00 -19.54 3.73
N ASN A 36 23.99 -18.78 4.82
CA ASN A 36 23.89 -19.32 6.17
C ASN A 36 22.59 -20.08 6.37
N TYR A 37 21.46 -19.50 5.93
CA TYR A 37 20.15 -20.15 6.01
C TYR A 37 20.11 -21.45 5.20
N THR A 38 20.62 -21.43 3.96
CA THR A 38 20.68 -22.63 3.10
C THR A 38 21.56 -23.71 3.73
N SER A 39 22.70 -23.33 4.31
CA SER A 39 23.59 -24.25 5.02
C SER A 39 22.92 -24.88 6.24
N SER A 40 22.18 -24.10 7.03
CA SER A 40 21.43 -24.59 8.19
C SER A 40 20.28 -25.52 7.79
N LEU A 41 19.62 -25.25 6.66
CA LEU A 41 18.61 -26.16 6.11
C LEU A 41 19.24 -27.48 5.65
N LEU A 42 20.40 -27.42 5.00
CA LEU A 42 21.09 -28.61 4.52
C LEU A 42 21.67 -29.45 5.65
N SER A 43 22.07 -28.84 6.78
CA SER A 43 22.59 -29.57 7.94
C SER A 43 21.52 -30.39 8.68
N ILE A 44 20.24 -30.15 8.42
CA ILE A 44 19.12 -30.91 8.98
C ILE A 44 18.81 -32.15 8.10
N ALA A 45 19.27 -32.18 6.85
CA ALA A 45 18.98 -33.27 5.92
C ALA A 45 19.81 -34.54 6.23
N THR A 46 19.20 -35.72 6.17
CA THR A 46 19.93 -36.98 6.37
C THR A 46 20.82 -37.30 5.15
N PRO A 47 21.95 -38.02 5.34
CA PRO A 47 22.85 -38.36 4.25
C PRO A 47 22.17 -39.18 3.14
N GLU A 48 21.13 -39.97 3.46
CA GLU A 48 20.33 -40.72 2.49
C GLU A 48 19.44 -39.81 1.63
N GLN A 49 18.87 -38.74 2.22
CA GLN A 49 18.05 -37.75 1.51
C GLN A 49 18.89 -36.90 0.55
N LEU A 50 20.13 -36.59 0.92
CA LEU A 50 21.07 -35.83 0.08
C LEU A 50 21.50 -36.60 -1.18
N GLN A 51 21.59 -37.92 -1.09
CA GLN A 51 21.93 -38.79 -2.22
C GLN A 51 20.72 -39.07 -3.13
N ALA A 52 19.52 -39.18 -2.55
CA ALA A 52 18.31 -39.47 -3.30
C ALA A 52 17.71 -38.23 -4.01
N HIS A 53 17.90 -37.02 -3.45
CA HIS A 53 17.33 -35.79 -4.00
C HIS A 53 18.39 -34.68 -4.13
N ARG A 54 18.41 -34.02 -5.30
CA ARG A 54 19.32 -32.90 -5.59
C ARG A 54 19.09 -31.78 -4.56
N ALA A 55 20.18 -31.20 -4.04
CA ALA A 55 20.16 -30.16 -3.01
C ALA A 55 19.07 -29.11 -3.27
N PHE A 56 18.21 -28.87 -2.27
CA PHE A 56 17.12 -27.92 -2.34
C PHE A 56 17.68 -26.53 -2.68
N LYS A 57 17.32 -26.01 -3.86
CA LYS A 57 17.57 -24.62 -4.23
C LYS A 57 16.35 -23.82 -3.79
N PRO A 58 16.41 -23.06 -2.67
CA PRO A 58 15.35 -22.12 -2.37
C PRO A 58 15.24 -21.17 -3.56
N THR A 59 14.11 -21.24 -4.25
CA THR A 59 13.79 -20.31 -5.33
C THR A 59 12.96 -19.22 -4.68
N MET A 60 13.23 -17.94 -4.99
CA MET A 60 12.38 -16.85 -4.51
C MET A 60 10.92 -17.19 -4.81
N PRO A 61 10.01 -17.14 -3.82
CA PRO A 61 8.60 -17.44 -4.04
C PRO A 61 7.97 -16.29 -4.85
N ARG A 62 8.24 -16.26 -6.15
CA ARG A 62 7.63 -15.36 -7.14
C ARG A 62 6.60 -16.15 -7.93
N SER A 63 5.53 -16.58 -7.27
CA SER A 63 4.34 -17.08 -7.97
C SER A 63 3.11 -17.06 -7.07
N ALA A 64 2.55 -15.88 -6.84
CA ALA A 64 1.12 -15.77 -6.58
C ALA A 64 0.48 -15.11 -7.80
N ARG A 65 -0.67 -15.63 -8.26
CA ARG A 65 -1.42 -15.10 -9.41
C ARG A 65 -1.85 -13.64 -9.23
N VAL A 66 -1.75 -13.13 -8.01
CA VAL A 66 -1.81 -11.71 -7.66
C VAL A 66 -0.39 -11.33 -7.23
N ASP A 67 0.36 -10.73 -8.16
CA ASP A 67 1.72 -10.27 -7.89
C ASP A 67 1.63 -9.05 -6.96
N THR A 68 2.32 -9.10 -5.81
CA THR A 68 2.34 -8.02 -4.81
C THR A 68 2.69 -6.66 -5.43
N SER A 69 3.45 -6.66 -6.54
CA SER A 69 3.78 -5.46 -7.30
C SER A 69 2.58 -4.69 -7.85
N VAL A 70 1.48 -5.38 -8.18
CA VAL A 70 0.26 -4.71 -8.68
C VAL A 70 -0.50 -4.05 -7.53
N ILE A 71 -0.55 -4.71 -6.36
CA ILE A 71 -1.20 -4.17 -5.17
C ILE A 71 -0.41 -2.97 -4.64
N ASP A 72 0.92 -3.07 -4.59
CA ASP A 72 1.81 -1.99 -4.15
C ASP A 72 1.66 -0.72 -5.00
N ALA A 73 1.35 -0.86 -6.29
CA ALA A 73 1.08 0.26 -7.16
C ALA A 73 -0.36 0.79 -7.01
N MET A 74 -1.35 -0.09 -6.83
CA MET A 74 -2.77 0.28 -6.86
C MET A 74 -3.24 0.94 -5.57
N VAL A 75 -2.80 0.45 -4.41
CA VAL A 75 -3.24 0.91 -3.09
C VAL A 75 -3.01 2.42 -2.88
N PRO A 76 -1.82 2.98 -3.18
CA PRO A 76 -1.60 4.42 -3.01
C PRO A 76 -2.53 5.29 -3.85
N TYR A 77 -2.84 4.89 -5.10
CA TYR A 77 -3.75 5.64 -5.95
C TYR A 77 -5.20 5.54 -5.46
N PHE A 78 -5.60 4.38 -4.95
CA PHE A 78 -6.91 4.20 -4.32
C PHE A 78 -7.06 5.12 -3.09
N ASP A 79 -6.10 5.10 -2.18
CA ASP A 79 -6.13 5.92 -0.97
C ASP A 79 -6.15 7.43 -1.28
N ILE A 80 -5.35 7.87 -2.26
CA ILE A 80 -5.34 9.27 -2.71
C ILE A 80 -6.70 9.64 -3.32
N ALA A 81 -7.26 8.80 -4.18
CA ALA A 81 -8.55 9.08 -4.81
C ALA A 81 -9.68 9.19 -3.77
N VAL A 82 -9.74 8.25 -2.84
CA VAL A 82 -10.72 8.25 -1.74
C VAL A 82 -10.53 9.45 -0.81
N GLY A 83 -9.28 9.76 -0.46
CA GLY A 83 -8.94 10.94 0.34
C GLY A 83 -9.36 12.24 -0.33
N LEU A 84 -9.15 12.38 -1.65
CA LEU A 84 -9.61 13.54 -2.42
C LEU A 84 -11.14 13.61 -2.49
N CYS A 85 -11.83 12.48 -2.68
CA CYS A 85 -13.29 12.43 -2.65
C CYS A 85 -13.85 12.87 -1.29
N LEU A 86 -13.21 12.47 -0.19
CA LEU A 86 -13.58 12.91 1.16
C LEU A 86 -13.28 14.38 1.42
N LEU A 87 -12.14 14.89 0.92
CA LEU A 87 -11.72 16.28 1.09
C LEU A 87 -12.62 17.26 0.31
N PHE A 88 -12.99 16.93 -0.92
CA PHE A 88 -13.91 17.73 -1.73
C PHE A 88 -15.39 17.45 -1.40
N GLY A 89 -15.66 16.40 -0.61
CA GLY A 89 -17.02 16.01 -0.24
C GLY A 89 -17.85 15.56 -1.44
N LEU A 90 -17.29 14.72 -2.32
CA LEU A 90 -17.98 14.08 -3.45
C LEU A 90 -18.20 12.60 -3.14
N PHE A 91 -19.42 12.07 -3.25
CA PHE A 91 -19.76 10.69 -2.90
C PHE A 91 -19.32 10.29 -1.48
N THR A 92 -19.35 11.24 -0.55
CA THR A 92 -18.74 11.13 0.79
C THR A 92 -19.14 9.87 1.58
N PRO A 93 -20.42 9.43 1.63
CA PRO A 93 -20.78 8.22 2.36
C PRO A 93 -20.24 6.94 1.70
N VAL A 94 -20.19 6.88 0.36
CA VAL A 94 -19.67 5.72 -0.37
C VAL A 94 -18.15 5.64 -0.27
N ALA A 95 -17.47 6.78 -0.44
CA ALA A 95 -16.02 6.89 -0.27
C ALA A 95 -15.59 6.52 1.16
N ALA A 96 -16.34 6.98 2.17
CA ALA A 96 -16.06 6.67 3.57
C ALA A 96 -16.28 5.17 3.90
N LEU A 97 -17.33 4.54 3.34
CA LEU A 97 -17.53 3.09 3.48
C LEU A 97 -16.44 2.28 2.77
N ALA A 98 -16.00 2.70 1.59
CA ALA A 98 -14.91 2.07 0.86
C ALA A 98 -13.59 2.16 1.64
N ALA A 99 -13.26 3.33 2.21
CA ALA A 99 -12.10 3.52 3.09
C ALA A 99 -12.17 2.62 4.33
N ALA A 100 -13.31 2.61 5.02
CA ALA A 100 -13.52 1.81 6.23
C ALA A 100 -13.36 0.30 5.93
N GLY A 101 -13.94 -0.18 4.83
CA GLY A 101 -13.81 -1.57 4.40
C GLY A 101 -12.38 -1.96 4.04
N PHE A 102 -11.67 -1.08 3.32
CA PHE A 102 -10.27 -1.30 2.96
C PHE A 102 -9.37 -1.38 4.20
N LEU A 103 -9.46 -0.40 5.11
CA LEU A 103 -8.67 -0.36 6.34
C LEU A 103 -8.99 -1.53 7.27
N ALA A 104 -10.26 -1.94 7.36
CA ALA A 104 -10.67 -3.13 8.11
C ALA A 104 -10.08 -4.43 7.51
N SER A 105 -10.02 -4.53 6.18
CA SER A 105 -9.37 -5.66 5.49
C SER A 105 -7.86 -5.71 5.79
N VAL A 106 -7.19 -4.55 5.81
CA VAL A 106 -5.76 -4.45 6.17
C VAL A 106 -5.52 -4.85 7.62
N PHE A 107 -6.42 -4.45 8.53
CA PHE A 107 -6.37 -4.85 9.93
C PHE A 107 -6.52 -6.37 10.10
N LEU A 108 -7.54 -6.95 9.46
CA LEU A 108 -7.80 -8.40 9.51
C LEU A 108 -6.68 -9.23 8.91
N SER A 109 -6.02 -8.73 7.86
CA SER A 109 -4.89 -9.42 7.21
C SER A 109 -3.64 -9.51 8.08
N GLN A 110 -3.55 -8.69 9.14
CA GLN A 110 -2.42 -8.64 10.07
C GLN A 110 -2.82 -9.15 11.46
N TYR A 111 -3.85 -10.00 11.55
CA TYR A 111 -4.28 -10.63 12.81
C TYR A 111 -3.34 -11.82 13.15
N PRO A 112 -2.87 -11.97 14.41
CA PRO A 112 -3.23 -11.21 15.62
C PRO A 112 -2.53 -9.84 15.74
N PRO A 113 -3.23 -8.79 16.23
CA PRO A 113 -2.69 -7.45 16.33
C PRO A 113 -1.52 -7.41 17.31
N THR A 114 -0.43 -6.78 16.88
CA THR A 114 0.78 -6.60 17.70
C THR A 114 0.89 -5.14 18.12
N ALA A 115 1.31 -4.90 19.37
CA ALA A 115 1.55 -3.55 19.87
C ALA A 115 3.00 -3.12 19.53
N GLY A 116 3.16 -1.99 18.82
CA GLY A 116 4.46 -1.46 18.39
C GLY A 116 4.37 -0.38 17.30
N PRO A 117 5.48 0.06 16.70
CA PRO A 117 5.47 1.08 15.63
C PRO A 117 4.71 0.67 14.36
N GLY A 118 4.52 -0.64 14.13
CA GLY A 118 3.66 -1.21 13.08
C GLY A 118 2.29 -1.66 13.60
N SER A 119 1.80 -1.04 14.68
CA SER A 119 0.58 -1.45 15.36
C SER A 119 -0.65 -1.33 14.45
N THR A 120 -1.37 -2.44 14.34
CA THR A 120 -2.60 -2.54 13.57
C THR A 120 -3.75 -1.72 14.18
N TYR A 121 -3.63 -1.29 15.44
CA TYR A 121 -4.65 -0.49 16.12
C TYR A 121 -4.89 0.87 15.45
N TYR A 122 -3.88 1.47 14.80
CA TYR A 122 -4.06 2.73 14.09
C TYR A 122 -5.00 2.59 12.88
N GLN A 123 -4.83 1.54 12.07
CA GLN A 123 -5.74 1.27 10.95
C GLN A 123 -7.17 0.95 11.42
N LEU A 124 -7.33 0.31 12.59
CA LEU A 124 -8.65 0.06 13.16
C LEU A 124 -9.35 1.36 13.60
N ILE A 125 -8.64 2.24 14.30
CA ILE A 125 -9.18 3.53 14.75
C ILE A 125 -9.58 4.37 13.53
N GLU A 126 -8.76 4.38 12.48
CA GLU A 126 -9.03 5.09 11.23
C GLU A 126 -10.25 4.50 10.49
N ALA A 127 -10.38 3.18 10.45
CA ALA A 127 -11.58 2.52 9.89
C ALA A 127 -12.85 2.90 10.66
N MET A 128 -12.80 2.97 11.99
CA MET A 128 -13.92 3.41 12.82
C MET A 128 -14.25 4.89 12.60
N ALA A 129 -13.24 5.75 12.43
CA ALA A 129 -13.43 7.16 12.10
C ALA A 129 -14.13 7.32 10.75
N CYS A 130 -13.73 6.56 9.72
CA CYS A 130 -14.42 6.54 8.42
C CYS A 130 -15.88 6.07 8.54
N LEU A 131 -16.16 5.10 9.42
CA LEU A 131 -17.52 4.59 9.65
C LEU A 131 -18.41 5.62 10.35
N VAL A 132 -17.85 6.36 11.32
CA VAL A 132 -18.51 7.52 11.94
C VAL A 132 -18.75 8.61 10.90
N LEU A 133 -17.78 8.91 10.03
CA LEU A 133 -17.90 9.90 8.96
C LEU A 133 -18.99 9.54 7.95
N ALA A 134 -19.10 8.25 7.58
CA ALA A 134 -20.16 7.73 6.74
C ALA A 134 -21.55 7.89 7.40
N GLY A 135 -21.65 7.61 8.71
CA GLY A 135 -22.91 7.68 9.47
C GLY A 135 -23.36 9.09 9.85
N THR A 136 -22.42 10.03 10.07
CA THR A 136 -22.73 11.43 10.40
C THR A 136 -23.14 12.24 9.17
N GLY A 137 -22.94 11.71 7.96
CA GLY A 137 -23.41 12.36 6.73
C GLY A 137 -22.75 13.73 6.49
N ALA A 138 -21.47 13.88 6.82
CA ALA A 138 -20.72 15.14 6.66
C ALA A 138 -20.81 15.72 5.24
N GLY A 139 -20.90 14.86 4.22
CA GLY A 139 -21.11 15.26 2.82
C GLY A 139 -22.43 16.00 2.55
N ARG A 140 -23.47 15.79 3.37
CA ARG A 140 -24.77 16.46 3.23
C ARG A 140 -24.79 17.88 3.79
N PHE A 141 -23.87 18.21 4.70
CA PHE A 141 -23.81 19.53 5.35
C PHE A 141 -22.68 20.41 4.82
N ALA A 142 -21.59 19.86 4.27
CA ALA A 142 -20.43 20.63 3.82
C ALA A 142 -19.81 20.18 2.48
N GLY A 143 -20.37 19.17 1.80
CA GLY A 143 -19.80 18.59 0.58
C GLY A 143 -20.45 19.08 -0.72
N LEU A 144 -19.68 19.01 -1.81
CA LEU A 144 -20.18 19.18 -3.19
C LEU A 144 -21.30 18.18 -3.53
N ASP A 145 -21.39 17.07 -2.79
CA ASP A 145 -22.46 16.07 -2.84
C ASP A 145 -23.86 16.70 -2.66
N TYR A 146 -24.01 17.73 -1.82
CA TYR A 146 -25.27 18.47 -1.68
C TYR A 146 -25.66 19.21 -2.97
N PHE A 147 -24.69 19.84 -3.64
CA PHE A 147 -24.92 20.50 -4.92
C PHE A 147 -25.26 19.50 -6.02
N LEU A 148 -24.60 18.33 -6.03
CA LEU A 148 -24.91 17.27 -6.99
C LEU A 148 -26.32 16.70 -6.75
N HIS A 149 -26.71 16.51 -5.49
CA HIS A 149 -28.06 16.07 -5.13
C HIS A 149 -29.14 17.10 -5.50
N LEU A 150 -28.84 18.41 -5.39
CA LEU A 150 -29.70 19.50 -5.86
C LEU A 150 -29.79 19.58 -7.38
N VAL A 151 -28.67 19.47 -8.09
CA VAL A 151 -28.62 19.48 -9.57
C VAL A 151 -29.34 18.26 -10.12
N VAL A 152 -29.10 17.07 -9.58
CA VAL A 152 -29.84 15.86 -9.96
C VAL A 152 -31.33 15.98 -9.66
N ARG A 153 -31.76 16.54 -8.51
CA ARG A 153 -33.20 16.82 -8.29
C ARG A 153 -33.78 17.81 -9.30
N LYS A 154 -33.01 18.82 -9.70
CA LYS A 154 -33.47 19.84 -10.65
C LYS A 154 -33.57 19.31 -12.09
N PHE A 155 -32.72 18.36 -12.48
CA PHE A 155 -32.74 17.75 -13.82
C PHE A 155 -33.55 16.44 -13.90
N CYS A 156 -33.68 15.67 -12.81
CA CYS A 156 -34.54 14.47 -12.70
C CYS A 156 -35.95 14.76 -12.16
N SER A 157 -36.37 16.02 -12.06
CA SER A 157 -37.80 16.37 -11.99
C SER A 157 -38.25 17.02 -13.31
N PRO A 158 -38.35 16.28 -14.42
CA PRO A 158 -39.38 16.59 -15.40
C PRO A 158 -40.72 16.10 -14.82
N GLU A 159 -41.67 17.01 -14.70
CA GLU A 159 -43.10 16.69 -14.83
C GLU A 159 -43.71 15.71 -13.81
N THR A 160 -44.07 16.24 -12.64
CA THR A 160 -45.43 16.00 -12.12
C THR A 160 -46.15 17.33 -12.06
N ALA A 161 -46.44 17.86 -13.25
CA ALA A 161 -47.65 18.63 -13.45
C ALA A 161 -48.82 17.64 -13.46
N GLU A 162 -49.91 17.99 -12.79
CA GLU A 162 -51.23 17.33 -12.80
C GLU A 162 -51.43 16.09 -11.89
N ALA A 163 -51.87 16.36 -10.65
CA ALA A 163 -53.02 15.73 -10.01
C ALA A 163 -53.49 16.57 -8.80
#